data_AF-A0A2T0LJ17-F1
#
_entry.id   AF-A0A2T0LJ17-F1
#
_cell.length_a   1.000
_cell.length_b   1.000
_cell.length_c   1.000
_cell.angle_alpha   90.00
_cell.angle_beta   90.00
_cell.angle_gamma   90.00
#
_symmetry.space_group_name_H-M   'P 1'
#
loop_
_entity.id
_entity.type
_entity.pdbx_description
1 polymer ?
#
loop_
_entity_poly.entity_id
_entity_poly.type
_entity_poly.pdbx_seq_one_letter_code
_entity_poly.pdbx_strand_id
1 'polypeptide(L)' 'QARQADLPHLHAFTRGLDDDRAAVHAALTLPLHNGGTEGVNTKTTMIKRQMYGRAGSALLRHRILLG' A
#
# COMPACT_ATOMS: atom_id res chain seq x y z
N GLN A 1 -0.55 14.95 21.32
CA GLN A 1 0.63 15.75 20.94
C GLN A 1 0.59 16.20 19.48
N ALA A 2 0.49 15.34 18.46
CA ALA A 2 0.39 15.80 17.05
C ALA A 2 -0.91 16.54 16.68
N ARG A 3 -2.09 16.09 17.17
CA ARG A 3 -3.38 16.79 16.93
C ARG A 3 -3.51 18.13 17.65
N GLN A 4 -2.78 18.29 18.75
CA GLN A 4 -2.80 19.53 19.52
C GLN A 4 -2.04 20.65 18.82
N ALA A 5 -1.17 20.31 17.86
CA ALA A 5 -0.45 21.26 17.03
C ALA A 5 -1.31 21.83 15.87
N ASP A 6 -2.59 21.42 15.76
CA ASP A 6 -3.55 21.79 14.70
C ASP A 6 -2.90 21.93 13.32
N LEU A 7 -2.55 20.78 12.73
CA LEU A 7 -1.88 20.67 11.44
C LEU A 7 -2.86 20.05 10.44
N PRO A 8 -3.65 20.85 9.69
CA PRO A 8 -4.73 20.36 8.84
C PRO A 8 -4.29 19.28 7.84
N HIS A 9 -3.08 19.41 7.29
CA HIS A 9 -2.50 18.46 6.34
C HIS A 9 -2.23 17.07 6.96
N LEU A 10 -2.12 16.96 8.29
CA LEU A 10 -1.88 15.70 9.01
C LEU A 10 -3.15 15.13 9.63
N HIS A 11 -4.28 15.82 9.56
CA HIS A 11 -5.52 15.34 10.17
C HIS A 11 -5.98 14.02 9.57
N ALA A 12 -5.89 13.85 8.25
CA ALA A 12 -6.25 12.58 7.60
C ALA A 12 -5.32 11.44 8.02
N PHE A 13 -4.01 11.69 8.05
CA PHE A 13 -3.01 10.71 8.49
C PHE A 13 -3.23 10.27 9.94
N THR A 14 -3.39 11.21 10.86
CA THR A 14 -3.61 10.88 12.29
C THR A 14 -4.92 10.13 12.52
N ARG A 15 -6.00 10.45 11.79
CA ARG A 15 -7.24 9.65 11.83
C ARG A 15 -7.01 8.23 11.34
N GLY A 16 -6.37 8.06 10.17
CA GLY A 16 -6.06 6.73 9.64
C GLY A 16 -5.24 5.87 10.60
N LEU A 17 -4.28 6.45 11.33
CA LEU A 17 -3.51 5.72 12.35
C LEU A 17 -4.36 5.22 13.52
N ASP A 18 -5.44 5.92 13.88
CA ASP A 18 -6.35 5.48 14.94
C ASP A 18 -7.30 4.40 14.42
N ASP A 19 -7.80 4.57 13.19
CA ASP A 19 -8.63 3.56 12.53
C ASP A 19 -7.86 2.24 12.38
N ASP A 20 -6.56 2.31 12.06
CA ASP A 20 -5.67 1.16 11.85
C ASP A 20 -4.82 0.79 13.09
N ARG A 21 -5.20 1.25 14.29
CA ARG A 21 -4.39 1.10 15.52
C ARG A 21 -3.91 -0.34 15.77
N ALA A 22 -4.79 -1.32 15.57
CA ALA A 22 -4.47 -2.74 15.77
C ALA A 22 -3.43 -3.25 14.75
N ALA A 23 -3.57 -2.85 13.48
CA ALA A 23 -2.63 -3.23 12.42
C ALA A 23 -1.25 -2.61 12.66
N VAL A 24 -1.19 -1.34 13.06
CA VAL A 24 0.06 -0.65 13.41
C VAL A 24 0.75 -1.33 14.60
N HIS A 25 0.00 -1.68 15.64
CA HIS A 25 0.55 -2.41 16.79
C HIS A 25 1.12 -3.78 16.37
N ALA A 26 0.38 -4.56 15.58
CA ALA A 26 0.85 -5.84 15.07
C ALA A 26 2.11 -5.70 14.21
N ALA A 27 2.17 -4.69 13.33
CA ALA A 27 3.33 -4.42 12.47
C ALA A 27 4.61 -4.09 13.27
N LEU A 28 4.48 -3.54 14.49
CA LEU A 28 5.62 -3.20 15.34
C LEU A 28 6.01 -4.32 16.32
N THR A 29 5.08 -5.22 16.65
CA THR A 29 5.28 -6.23 17.71
C THR A 29 5.51 -7.63 17.19
N LEU A 30 5.02 -7.94 15.99
CA LEU A 30 5.20 -9.24 15.37
C LEU A 30 6.46 -9.21 14.49
N PRO A 31 7.18 -10.34 14.36
CA PRO A 31 8.31 -10.46 13.42
C PRO A 31 7.85 -10.61 11.95
N LEU A 32 6.57 -10.34 11.67
CA LEU A 32 5.97 -10.50 10.34
C LEU A 32 6.14 -9.20 9.54
N HIS A 33 6.41 -9.34 8.24
CA HIS A 33 6.57 -8.19 7.35
C HIS A 33 5.65 -8.29 6.12
N ASN A 34 5.22 -7.15 5.60
CA ASN A 34 4.34 -7.08 4.42
C ASN A 34 5.09 -7.02 3.07
N GLY A 35 6.42 -7.12 3.08
CA GLY A 35 7.25 -6.89 1.89
C GLY A 35 6.92 -7.76 0.67
N GLY A 36 6.50 -9.02 0.88
CA GLY A 36 6.09 -9.90 -0.22
C GLY A 36 4.85 -9.37 -0.97
N THR A 37 3.81 -9.00 -0.22
CA THR A 37 2.59 -8.41 -0.75
C THR A 37 2.87 -7.08 -1.46
N GLU A 38 3.67 -6.21 -0.83
CA GLU A 38 4.05 -4.91 -1.39
C GLU A 38 4.88 -5.06 -2.67
N GLY A 39 5.74 -6.08 -2.74
CA GLY A 39 6.48 -6.43 -3.95
C GLY A 39 5.57 -6.83 -5.10
N VAL A 40 4.56 -7.67 -4.85
CA VAL A 40 3.55 -8.07 -5.85
C VAL A 40 2.76 -6.86 -6.34
N ASN A 41 2.32 -5.99 -5.42
CA ASN A 41 1.63 -4.74 -5.77
C ASN A 41 2.52 -3.84 -6.63
N THR A 42 3.78 -3.66 -6.24
CA THR A 42 4.75 -2.83 -6.97
C THR A 42 5.02 -3.37 -8.37
N LYS A 43 5.23 -4.69 -8.52
CA LYS A 43 5.39 -5.34 -9.83
C LYS A 43 4.16 -5.12 -10.71
N THR A 44 2.97 -5.30 -10.15
CA THR A 44 1.70 -5.10 -10.88
C THR A 44 1.54 -3.66 -11.36
N THR A 45 1.79 -2.68 -10.48
CA THR A 45 1.75 -1.26 -10.83
C THR A 45 2.82 -0.90 -11.86
N MET A 46 4.02 -1.47 -11.76
CA MET A 46 5.10 -1.26 -12.73
C MET A 46 4.68 -1.73 -14.13
N ILE A 47 4.16 -2.95 -14.27
CA ILE A 47 3.68 -3.48 -15.56
C ILE A 47 2.60 -2.55 -16.13
N LYS A 48 1.62 -2.16 -15.31
CA LYS A 48 0.55 -1.24 -15.73
C LYS A 48 1.10 0.12 -16.19
N ARG A 49 2.13 0.65 -15.53
CA ARG A 49 2.81 1.91 -15.90
C ARG A 49 3.62 1.80 -17.19
N GLN A 50 4.38 0.72 -17.37
CA GLN A 50 5.11 0.46 -18.63
C GLN A 50 4.17 0.38 -19.83
N MET A 51 2.92 -0.03 -19.60
CA MET A 51 1.87 -0.12 -20.61
C MET A 51 0.99 1.14 -20.70
N TYR A 52 1.41 2.25 -20.10
CA TYR A 52 0.70 3.53 -20.10
C TYR A 52 -0.76 3.40 -19.63
N GLY A 53 -1.01 2.54 -18.63
CA GLY A 53 -2.35 2.30 -18.07
C GLY A 53 -3.25 1.38 -18.88
N ARG A 54 -2.81 0.90 -20.06
CA ARG A 54 -3.62 0.08 -20.98
C ARG A 54 -3.72 -1.40 -20.59
N ALA A 55 -3.05 -1.81 -19.51
CA ALA A 55 -3.12 -3.16 -18.99
C ALA A 55 -4.38 -3.36 -18.12
N GLY A 56 -5.44 -3.89 -18.73
CA GLY A 56 -6.61 -4.41 -18.02
C GLY A 56 -6.32 -5.73 -17.29
N SER A 57 -7.30 -6.25 -16.55
CA SER A 57 -7.12 -7.45 -15.70
C SER A 57 -6.60 -8.67 -16.45
N ALA A 58 -7.18 -8.99 -17.62
CA ALA A 58 -6.76 -10.13 -18.44
C ALA A 58 -5.30 -10.00 -18.90
N LEU A 59 -4.90 -8.81 -19.34
CA LEU A 59 -3.56 -8.54 -19.85
C LEU A 59 -2.51 -8.51 -18.73
N LEU A 60 -2.85 -7.93 -17.57
CA LEU A 60 -2.02 -8.01 -16.37
C LEU A 60 -1.80 -9.45 -15.93
N ARG A 61 -2.87 -10.26 -15.90
CA ARG A 61 -2.77 -11.67 -15.52
C ARG A 61 -1.87 -12.44 -16.49
N HIS A 62 -2.05 -12.26 -17.79
CA HIS A 62 -1.18 -12.86 -18.79
C HIS A 62 0.29 -12.46 -18.55
N ARG A 63 0.56 -11.18 -18.28
CA ARG A 63 1.95 -10.72 -18.13
C ARG A 63 2.59 -11.06 -16.79
N ILE A 64 1.81 -11.25 -15.74
CA ILE A 64 2.31 -11.68 -14.43
C ILE A 64 2.58 -13.19 -14.38
N LEU A 65 1.71 -14.01 -14.99
CA LEU A 65 1.79 -15.46 -14.92
C LEU A 65 2.65 -16.09 -16.03
N LEU A 66 2.73 -15.47 -17.20
CA LEU A 66 3.43 -16.00 -18.38
C LEU A 66 4.60 -15.12 -18.85
N GLY A 67 4.84 -13.99 -18.17
CA GLY A 67 5.95 -13.06 -18.48
C GLY A 67 7.01 -13.04 -17.40
#